data_AF-A0A7C1D4H0-F1
#
_entry.id   AF-A0A7C1D4H0-F1
#
_cell.length_a   1.000
_cell.length_b   1.000
_cell.length_c   1.000
_cell.angle_alpha   90.00
_cell.angle_beta   90.00
_cell.angle_gamma   90.00
#
_symmetry.space_group_name_H-M   'P 1'
#
loop_
_entity.id
_entity.type
_entity.pdbx_description
1 polymer ?
#
loop_
_entity_poly.entity_id
_entity_poly.type
_entity_poly.pdbx_seq_one_letter_code
_entity_poly.pdbx_strand_id
1 'polypeptide(L)'
;MKIADEDRLLLLCSKLIADNSNTDEIVQLLDKNPDWQKLITKAQRHAIASAFYSIIAKIPASDLIPDKYLSKLKQDYLDTLGRNTIVYNELIALLKIFNQAHIDTVPLKGAGLLASVYPDLT
;
A
#
# COMPACT_ATOMS: atom_id res chain seq x y z
N MET A 1 3.21 -23.49 12.18
CA MET A 1 1.88 -23.05 11.69
C MET A 1 2.02 -22.77 10.20
N LYS A 2 1.26 -23.45 9.32
CA LYS A 2 1.36 -23.28 7.86
C LYS A 2 0.43 -22.14 7.45
N ILE A 3 0.98 -21.04 6.91
CA ILE A 3 0.22 -19.89 6.43
C ILE A 3 -0.23 -20.20 5.00
N ALA A 4 -1.45 -19.79 4.61
CA ALA A 4 -1.92 -19.97 3.24
C ALA A 4 -1.13 -19.10 2.25
N ASP A 5 -0.99 -19.54 1.01
CA ASP A 5 -0.18 -18.85 -0.01
C ASP A 5 -0.66 -17.41 -0.25
N GLU A 6 -1.97 -17.14 -0.19
CA GLU A 6 -2.49 -15.76 -0.31
C GLU A 6 -2.09 -14.89 0.88
N ASP A 7 -2.13 -15.45 2.10
CA ASP A 7 -1.74 -14.70 3.30
C ASP A 7 -0.23 -14.46 3.33
N ARG A 8 0.56 -15.41 2.80
CA ARG A 8 2.01 -15.25 2.62
C ARG A 8 2.32 -14.17 1.60
N LEU A 9 1.63 -14.15 0.46
CA LEU A 9 1.78 -13.13 -0.57
C LEU A 9 1.47 -11.74 -0.01
N LEU A 10 0.35 -11.58 0.70
CA LEU A 10 -0.01 -10.32 1.35
C LEU A 10 1.02 -9.89 2.40
N LEU A 11 1.56 -10.82 3.17
CA LEU A 11 2.59 -10.53 4.17
C LEU A 11 3.88 -10.02 3.51
N LEU A 12 4.33 -10.66 2.42
CA LEU A 12 5.52 -10.22 1.69
C LEU A 12 5.34 -8.81 1.12
N CYS A 13 4.18 -8.53 0.54
CA CYS A 13 3.86 -7.22 -0.02
C CYS A 13 3.47 -6.15 1.03
N SER A 14 3.31 -6.52 2.30
CA SER A 14 3.13 -5.54 3.39
C SER A 14 4.44 -4.86 3.80
N LYS A 15 5.58 -5.42 3.40
CA LYS A 15 6.89 -4.79 3.59
C LYS A 15 7.07 -3.69 2.54
N LEU A 16 7.31 -2.47 2.97
CA LEU A 16 7.51 -1.33 2.06
C LEU A 16 8.77 -1.42 1.19
N ILE A 17 9.72 -2.26 1.61
CA ILE A 17 10.96 -2.49 0.89
C ILE A 17 10.98 -3.97 0.52
N ALA A 18 10.76 -4.26 -0.76
CA ALA A 18 11.03 -5.58 -1.30
C ALA A 18 12.54 -5.69 -1.54
N ASP A 19 13.21 -6.61 -0.84
CA ASP A 19 14.53 -7.09 -1.26
C ASP A 19 14.38 -8.10 -2.42
N ASN A 20 15.49 -8.42 -3.07
CA ASN A 20 15.49 -9.35 -4.22
C ASN A 20 14.94 -10.74 -3.82
N SER A 21 15.18 -11.19 -2.60
CA SER A 21 14.69 -12.49 -2.11
C SER A 21 13.16 -12.51 -1.95
N ASN A 22 12.56 -11.41 -1.49
CA ASN A 22 11.11 -11.29 -1.38
C ASN A 22 10.46 -11.22 -2.77
N THR A 23 11.15 -10.60 -3.75
CA THR A 23 10.64 -10.48 -5.12
C THR A 23 10.49 -11.84 -5.79
N ASP A 24 11.50 -12.70 -5.69
CA ASP A 24 11.43 -14.05 -6.26
C ASP A 24 10.32 -14.89 -5.63
N GLU A 25 10.14 -14.80 -4.30
CA GLU A 25 9.06 -15.51 -3.60
C GLU A 25 7.68 -14.99 -4.02
N ILE A 26 7.52 -13.68 -4.21
CA ILE A 26 6.28 -13.09 -4.72
C ILE A 26 5.97 -13.62 -6.11
N VAL A 27 6.94 -13.61 -7.04
CA VAL A 27 6.75 -14.11 -8.41
C VAL A 27 6.33 -15.59 -8.39
N GLN A 28 6.99 -16.42 -7.59
CA GLN A 28 6.63 -17.84 -7.44
C GLN A 28 5.22 -18.04 -6.91
N LEU A 29 4.77 -17.21 -5.96
CA LEU A 29 3.41 -17.30 -5.42
C LEU A 29 2.36 -16.81 -6.43
N LEU A 30 2.70 -15.83 -7.26
CA LEU A 30 1.83 -15.35 -8.34
C LEU A 30 1.69 -16.39 -9.46
N ASP A 31 2.77 -17.08 -9.82
CA ASP A 31 2.79 -18.11 -10.86
C ASP A 31 1.89 -19.32 -10.50
N LYS A 32 1.68 -19.58 -9.22
CA LYS A 32 0.70 -20.58 -8.74
C LYS A 32 -0.76 -20.20 -8.99
N ASN A 33 -1.02 -19.01 -9.54
CA ASN A 33 -2.34 -18.48 -9.84
C ASN A 33 -3.28 -18.52 -8.60
N PRO A 34 -3.03 -17.68 -7.59
CA PRO A 34 -3.83 -17.67 -6.37
C PRO A 34 -5.30 -17.33 -6.65
N ASP A 35 -6.18 -17.59 -5.69
CA ASP A 35 -7.55 -17.07 -5.75
C ASP A 35 -7.53 -15.54 -5.60
N TRP A 36 -7.43 -14.86 -6.74
CA TRP A 36 -7.35 -13.41 -6.84
C TRP A 36 -8.53 -12.68 -6.18
N GLN A 37 -9.73 -13.24 -6.26
CA GLN A 37 -10.91 -12.64 -5.64
C GLN A 37 -10.78 -12.65 -4.12
N LYS A 38 -10.37 -13.79 -3.56
CA LYS A 38 -10.12 -13.95 -2.13
C LYS A 38 -8.92 -13.12 -1.67
N LEU A 39 -7.84 -13.08 -2.45
CA LEU A 39 -6.64 -12.30 -2.17
C LEU A 39 -6.97 -10.80 -2.05
N ILE A 40 -7.67 -10.23 -3.03
CA ILE A 40 -8.06 -8.82 -3.03
C ILE A 40 -9.01 -8.53 -1.87
N THR A 41 -10.01 -9.40 -1.63
CA THR A 41 -10.94 -9.24 -0.52
C THR A 41 -10.21 -9.19 0.82
N LYS A 42 -9.22 -10.07 1.01
CA LYS A 42 -8.35 -10.06 2.20
C LYS A 42 -7.50 -8.80 2.27
N ALA A 43 -6.88 -8.38 1.16
CA ALA A 43 -6.05 -7.17 1.11
C ALA A 43 -6.85 -5.92 1.51
N GLN A 44 -8.08 -5.80 1.01
CA GLN A 44 -9.00 -4.72 1.37
C GLN A 44 -9.42 -4.78 2.84
N ARG A 45 -9.79 -5.96 3.34
CA ARG A 45 -10.15 -6.16 4.76
C ARG A 45 -9.01 -5.79 5.71
N HIS A 46 -7.77 -6.06 5.32
CA HIS A 46 -6.58 -5.72 6.09
C HIS A 46 -6.06 -4.30 5.80
N ALA A 47 -6.76 -3.52 4.94
CA ALA A 47 -6.38 -2.17 4.53
C ALA A 47 -4.97 -2.07 3.89
N ILE A 48 -4.54 -3.14 3.21
CA ILE A 48 -3.22 -3.21 2.54
C ILE A 48 -3.33 -3.31 1.01
N ALA A 49 -4.53 -3.16 0.41
CA ALA A 49 -4.71 -3.26 -1.03
C ALA A 49 -3.84 -2.25 -1.82
N SER A 50 -3.73 -1.01 -1.33
CA SER A 50 -2.86 0.02 -1.92
C SER A 50 -1.38 -0.35 -1.83
N ALA A 51 -0.93 -0.81 -0.66
CA ALA A 51 0.46 -1.26 -0.46
C ALA A 51 0.77 -2.48 -1.34
N PHE A 52 -0.17 -3.43 -1.42
CA PHE A 52 -0.07 -4.59 -2.30
C PHE A 52 0.13 -4.16 -3.75
N TYR A 53 -0.71 -3.23 -4.26
CA TYR A 53 -0.54 -2.67 -5.60
C TYR A 53 0.84 -2.01 -5.80
N SER A 54 1.31 -1.21 -4.83
CA SER A 54 2.60 -0.51 -4.95
C SER A 54 3.80 -1.44 -5.05
N ILE A 55 3.71 -2.66 -4.51
CA ILE A 55 4.77 -3.67 -4.63
C ILE A 55 4.63 -4.44 -5.95
N ILE A 56 3.44 -4.95 -6.27
CA ILE A 56 3.25 -5.74 -7.50
C ILE A 56 3.51 -4.92 -8.78
N ALA A 57 3.27 -3.60 -8.74
CA ALA A 57 3.55 -2.72 -9.87
C ALA A 57 5.04 -2.46 -10.10
N LYS A 58 5.91 -2.77 -9.12
CA LYS A 58 7.37 -2.57 -9.18
C LYS A 58 8.14 -3.84 -9.56
N ILE A 59 7.48 -4.99 -9.55
CA ILE A 59 8.10 -6.28 -9.88
C ILE A 59 7.77 -6.70 -11.32
N PRO A 60 8.64 -7.45 -12.00
CA PRO A 60 8.40 -7.92 -13.36
C PRO A 60 7.45 -9.12 -13.39
N ALA A 61 6.20 -8.91 -12.96
CA ALA A 61 5.19 -9.97 -12.81
C ALA A 61 3.81 -9.58 -13.35
N SER A 62 3.70 -8.49 -14.11
CA SER A 62 2.42 -7.99 -14.65
C SER A 62 1.64 -9.07 -15.40
N ASP A 63 2.33 -9.90 -16.15
CA ASP A 63 1.74 -10.90 -17.04
C ASP A 63 1.14 -12.09 -16.28
N LEU A 64 1.49 -12.25 -15.00
CA LEU A 64 0.93 -13.27 -14.11
C LEU A 64 -0.38 -12.82 -13.44
N ILE A 65 -0.77 -11.54 -13.61
CA ILE A 65 -1.92 -10.93 -12.96
C ILE A 65 -3.01 -10.68 -14.00
N PRO A 66 -4.20 -11.27 -13.87
CA PRO A 66 -5.28 -10.97 -14.79
C PRO A 66 -5.68 -9.49 -14.75
N ASP A 67 -5.81 -8.85 -15.92
CA ASP A 67 -6.03 -7.41 -16.09
C ASP A 67 -7.16 -6.82 -15.23
N LYS A 68 -8.26 -7.57 -15.07
CA LYS A 68 -9.40 -7.14 -14.24
C LYS A 68 -9.01 -6.91 -12.78
N TYR A 69 -8.10 -7.74 -12.25
CA TYR A 69 -7.64 -7.68 -10.87
C TYR A 69 -6.57 -6.61 -10.69
N LEU A 70 -5.66 -6.50 -11.67
CA LEU A 70 -4.67 -5.42 -11.69
C LEU A 70 -5.35 -4.04 -11.74
N SER A 71 -6.38 -3.89 -12.58
CA SER A 71 -7.17 -2.66 -12.68
C SER A 71 -7.89 -2.34 -11.38
N LYS A 72 -8.47 -3.35 -10.70
CA LYS A 72 -9.14 -3.15 -9.41
C LYS A 72 -8.15 -2.68 -8.33
N LEU A 73 -6.98 -3.29 -8.27
CA LEU A 73 -5.92 -2.93 -7.32
C LEU A 73 -5.38 -1.52 -7.60
N LYS A 74 -5.22 -1.16 -8.87
CA LYS A 74 -4.86 0.20 -9.28
C LYS A 74 -5.90 1.22 -8.84
N GLN A 75 -7.19 0.91 -8.96
CA GLN A 75 -8.25 1.79 -8.48
C GLN A 75 -8.20 1.96 -6.96
N ASP A 76 -8.03 0.86 -6.21
CA ASP A 76 -7.91 0.92 -4.74
C ASP A 76 -6.71 1.77 -4.29
N TYR A 77 -5.61 1.70 -5.04
CA TYR A 77 -4.43 2.54 -4.86
C TYR A 77 -4.73 4.02 -5.11
N LEU A 78 -5.33 4.36 -6.25
CA LEU A 78 -5.65 5.75 -6.61
C LEU A 78 -6.68 6.37 -5.64
N ASP A 79 -7.69 5.61 -5.21
CA ASP A 79 -8.66 6.05 -4.22
C ASP A 79 -7.98 6.34 -2.86
N THR A 80 -7.00 5.52 -2.49
CA THR A 80 -6.21 5.72 -1.26
C THR A 80 -5.33 6.94 -1.36
N LEU A 81 -4.59 7.09 -2.47
CA LEU A 81 -3.76 8.25 -2.74
C LEU A 81 -4.60 9.54 -2.71
N GLY A 82 -5.71 9.59 -3.44
CA GLY A 82 -6.59 10.77 -3.48
C GLY A 82 -7.13 11.18 -2.10
N ARG A 83 -7.59 10.22 -1.30
CA ARG A 83 -8.03 10.51 0.09
C ARG A 83 -6.88 11.02 0.95
N ASN A 84 -5.71 10.40 0.86
CA ASN A 84 -4.53 10.79 1.63
C ASN A 84 -4.09 12.21 1.26
N THR A 85 -4.02 12.54 -0.03
CA THR A 85 -3.64 13.88 -0.50
C THR A 85 -4.58 14.96 0.04
N ILE A 86 -5.89 14.73 0.05
CA ILE A 86 -6.86 15.68 0.63
C ILE A 86 -6.59 15.90 2.12
N VAL A 87 -6.52 14.82 2.90
CA VAL A 87 -6.30 14.90 4.36
C VAL A 87 -4.95 15.54 4.68
N TYR A 88 -3.91 15.20 3.91
CA TYR A 88 -2.57 15.72 4.09
C TYR A 88 -2.48 17.22 3.79
N ASN A 89 -3.15 17.69 2.74
CA ASN A 89 -3.21 19.11 2.41
C ASN A 89 -3.90 19.93 3.52
N GLU A 90 -5.01 19.42 4.06
CA GLU A 90 -5.70 20.05 5.19
C GLU A 90 -4.83 20.08 6.45
N LEU A 91 -4.11 18.99 6.73
CA LEU A 91 -3.15 18.98 7.84
C LEU A 91 -2.07 20.05 7.66
N ILE A 92 -1.50 20.19 6.46
CA ILE A 92 -0.51 21.24 6.17
C ILE A 92 -1.10 22.63 6.43
N ALA A 93 -2.34 22.87 6.02
CA ALA A 93 -3.02 24.14 6.26
C ALA A 93 -3.16 24.42 7.76
N LEU A 94 -3.60 23.43 8.55
CA LEU A 94 -3.74 23.56 10.00
C LEU A 94 -2.39 23.79 10.71
N LEU A 95 -1.35 23.05 10.33
CA LEU A 95 0.00 23.23 10.90
C LEU A 95 0.54 24.64 10.64
N LYS A 96 0.27 25.22 9.46
CA LYS A 96 0.63 26.61 9.16
C LYS A 96 -0.10 27.60 10.07
N ILE A 97 -1.39 27.40 10.32
CA ILE A 97 -2.20 28.26 11.20
C ILE A 97 -1.68 28.18 12.65
N PHE A 98 -1.41 26.98 13.16
CA PHE A 98 -0.86 26.81 14.50
C PHE A 98 0.52 27.46 14.64
N ASN A 99 1.39 27.30 13.64
CA ASN A 99 2.69 27.94 13.62
C ASN A 99 2.60 29.48 13.62
N GLN A 100 1.65 30.05 12.86
CA GLN A 100 1.40 31.50 12.85
C GLN A 100 0.89 32.03 14.20
N ALA A 101 0.17 31.20 14.96
CA ALA A 101 -0.30 31.52 16.30
C ALA A 101 0.74 31.22 17.40
N HIS A 102 1.97 30.82 17.03
CA HIS A 102 3.01 30.39 17.97
C HIS A 102 2.58 29.21 18.87
N ILE A 103 1.78 28.30 18.32
CA ILE A 103 1.36 27.07 18.99
C ILE A 103 2.24 25.92 18.50
N ASP A 104 3.03 25.35 19.41
CA ASP A 104 3.85 24.18 19.13
C ASP A 104 2.96 22.96 18.86
N THR A 105 3.17 22.31 17.71
CA THR A 105 2.41 21.13 17.31
C THR A 105 3.31 20.03 16.81
N VAL A 106 2.98 18.80 17.20
CA VAL A 106 3.67 17.59 16.77
C VAL A 106 2.61 16.57 16.33
N PRO A 107 2.58 16.17 15.04
CA PRO A 107 1.73 15.08 14.62
C PRO A 107 2.18 13.77 15.30
N LEU A 108 1.29 13.17 16.09
CA LEU A 108 1.66 12.04 16.96
C LEU A 108 1.81 10.68 16.25
N LYS A 109 1.19 10.50 15.08
CA LYS A 109 1.09 9.18 14.39
C LYS A 109 1.22 9.36 12.88
N GLY A 110 0.61 8.45 12.10
CA GLY A 110 0.79 8.26 10.66
C GLY A 110 0.88 9.54 9.82
N ALA A 111 0.15 10.61 10.17
CA ALA A 111 0.22 11.87 9.43
C ALA A 111 1.60 12.58 9.51
N GLY A 112 2.34 12.42 10.61
CA GLY A 112 3.73 12.91 10.73
C GLY A 112 4.77 12.00 10.08
N LEU A 113 4.41 10.74 9.83
CA LEU A 113 5.29 9.72 9.23
C LEU A 113 4.97 9.44 7.77
N LEU A 114 3.89 10.01 7.23
CA LEU A 114 3.36 9.68 5.91
C LEU A 114 4.39 9.97 4.82
N ALA A 115 4.99 11.16 4.82
CA ALA A 115 6.01 11.53 3.84
C ALA A 115 7.35 10.79 4.01
N SER A 116 7.69 10.30 5.21
CA SER A 116 8.97 9.62 5.48
C SER A 116 8.90 8.11 5.31
N VAL A 117 7.75 7.51 5.66
CA VAL A 117 7.54 6.06 5.60
C VAL A 117 6.85 5.68 4.29
N TYR A 118 5.83 6.42 3.84
CA TYR A 118 5.01 6.06 2.67
C TYR A 118 5.03 7.15 1.58
N PRO A 119 6.20 7.46 0.99
CA PRO A 119 6.34 8.57 0.04
C PRO A 119 5.46 8.41 -1.21
N ASP A 120 5.15 7.19 -1.62
CA ASP A 120 4.31 6.91 -2.79
C ASP A 120 2.80 7.08 -2.50
N LEU A 121 2.40 7.25 -1.24
CA LEU A 121 0.99 7.36 -0.81
C LEU A 121 0.60 8.78 -0.36
N THR A 122 1.44 9.79 -0.64
CA THR A 122 1.21 11.22 -0.36
C THR A 122 1.39 12.07 -1.59
#